data_AF-A0A0F9DFY0-F1
#
_entry.id   AF-A0A0F9DFY0-F1
#
_cell.length_a   1.000
_cell.length_b   1.000
_cell.length_c   1.000
_cell.angle_alpha   90.00
_cell.angle_beta   90.00
_cell.angle_gamma   90.00
#
_symmetry.space_group_name_H-M   'P 1'
#
loop_
_entity.id
_entity.type
_entity.pdbx_description
1 polymer ?
#
loop_
_entity_poly.entity_id
_entity_poly.type
_entity_poly.pdbx_seq_one_letter_code
_entity_poly.pdbx_strand_id
1 'polypeptide(L)'
;MSEEYMEHICHYHQKWVDKIGARAITFGRHIFFNDYKSKVSVRIMRHELAHVRQYERYRLFGIGWISIPLFFAVYVGQWVKAGFRYSQIEFEFEARAAEKIK
;
A
#
# COMPACT_ATOMS: atom_id res chain seq x y z
N MET A 1 0.56 -9.29 13.96
CA MET A 1 0.64 -9.96 12.65
C MET A 1 1.78 -10.96 12.72
N SER A 2 1.55 -12.22 12.36
CA SER A 2 2.58 -13.26 12.36
C SER A 2 3.55 -13.09 11.19
N GLU A 3 4.75 -13.68 11.29
CA GLU A 3 5.72 -13.70 10.19
C GLU A 3 5.17 -14.44 8.96
N GLU A 4 4.48 -15.55 9.16
CA GLU A 4 3.78 -16.31 8.11
C GLU A 4 2.80 -15.43 7.32
N TYR A 5 2.05 -14.57 8.01
CA TYR A 5 1.14 -13.64 7.34
C TYR A 5 1.91 -12.64 6.46
N MET A 6 3.06 -12.14 6.93
CA MET A 6 3.91 -11.22 6.17
C MET A 6 4.47 -11.85 4.89
N GLU A 7 4.81 -13.13 4.93
CA GLU A 7 5.32 -13.86 3.76
C GLU A 7 4.27 -14.03 2.67
N HIS A 8 3.00 -14.16 3.04
CA HIS A 8 1.90 -14.24 2.07
C HIS A 8 1.53 -12.91 1.44
N ILE A 9 1.78 -11.79 2.13
CA ILE A 9 1.40 -10.46 1.62
C ILE A 9 2.55 -9.70 0.95
N CYS A 10 3.81 -9.93 1.34
CA CYS A 10 4.95 -9.18 0.83
C CYS A 10 5.68 -9.92 -0.29
N HIS A 11 5.75 -9.27 -1.45
CA HIS A 11 6.45 -9.74 -2.65
C HIS A 11 7.69 -8.88 -2.89
N TYR A 12 8.87 -9.48 -2.80
CA TYR A 12 10.15 -8.78 -2.93
C TYR A 12 10.74 -8.92 -4.34
N HIS A 13 11.71 -8.07 -4.67
CA HIS A 13 12.44 -8.07 -5.95
C HIS A 13 11.53 -8.00 -7.19
N GLN A 14 10.50 -7.17 -7.11
CA GLN A 14 9.52 -6.97 -8.17
C GLN A 14 9.99 -5.84 -9.09
N LYS A 15 10.83 -6.16 -10.09
CA LYS A 15 11.42 -5.16 -11.00
C LYS A 15 10.40 -4.29 -11.75
N TRP A 16 9.16 -4.75 -11.88
CA TRP A 16 8.10 -3.94 -12.50
C TRP A 16 7.68 -2.74 -11.64
N VAL A 17 7.87 -2.81 -10.32
CA VAL A 17 7.62 -1.69 -9.40
C VAL A 17 8.59 -0.54 -9.67
N ASP A 18 9.84 -0.86 -10.03
CA ASP A 18 10.83 0.13 -10.45
C ASP A 18 10.47 0.81 -11.78
N LYS A 19 9.87 0.06 -12.72
CA LYS A 19 9.46 0.59 -14.03
C LYS A 19 8.40 1.70 -13.94
N ILE A 20 7.63 1.73 -12.84
CA ILE A 20 6.65 2.79 -12.57
C ILE A 20 7.21 3.90 -11.67
N GLY A 21 8.52 3.89 -11.39
CA GLY A 21 9.21 4.87 -10.55
C GLY A 21 8.91 4.73 -9.06
N ALA A 22 8.38 3.60 -8.60
CA ALA A 22 8.04 3.34 -7.21
C ALA A 22 9.08 2.43 -6.54
N ARG A 23 9.22 2.56 -5.21
CA ARG A 23 10.02 1.63 -4.39
C ARG A 23 9.19 0.50 -3.81
N ALA A 24 7.94 0.80 -3.49
CA ALA A 24 6.95 -0.14 -3.02
C ALA A 24 5.58 0.29 -3.55
N ILE A 25 4.67 -0.67 -3.66
CA ILE A 25 3.28 -0.42 -4.00
C ILE A 25 2.40 -1.45 -3.31
N THR A 26 1.29 -0.99 -2.74
CA THR A 26 0.27 -1.87 -2.15
C THR A 26 -0.92 -2.02 -3.07
N PHE A 27 -1.29 -3.26 -3.37
CA PHE A 27 -2.51 -3.63 -4.09
C PHE A 27 -3.35 -4.59 -3.25
N GLY A 28 -4.46 -4.07 -2.71
CA GLY A 28 -5.35 -4.84 -1.86
C GLY A 28 -4.63 -5.33 -0.60
N ARG A 29 -4.46 -6.67 -0.48
CA ARG A 29 -3.75 -7.29 0.64
C ARG A 29 -2.26 -7.48 0.37
N HIS A 30 -1.77 -7.17 -0.82
CA HIS A 30 -0.41 -7.49 -1.24
C HIS A 30 0.44 -6.24 -1.34
N ILE A 31 1.70 -6.36 -0.93
CA ILE A 31 2.70 -5.31 -0.98
C ILE A 31 3.83 -5.79 -1.89
N PHE A 32 4.17 -5.01 -2.90
CA PHE A 32 5.23 -5.34 -3.85
C PHE A 32 6.39 -4.36 -3.69
N PHE A 33 7.60 -4.88 -3.47
CA PHE A 33 8.82 -4.11 -3.31
C PHE A 33 9.74 -4.32 -4.50
N ASN A 34 10.36 -3.25 -5.03
CA ASN A 34 11.42 -3.40 -6.04
C ASN A 34 12.73 -3.94 -5.43
N ASP A 35 12.90 -3.82 -4.11
CA ASP A 35 14.07 -4.23 -3.34
C ASP A 35 13.92 -5.64 -2.73
N TYR A 36 15.03 -6.19 -2.23
CA TYR A 36 15.06 -7.42 -1.43
C TYR A 36 14.56 -7.17 0.00
N LYS A 37 14.01 -8.20 0.67
CA LYS A 37 13.52 -8.14 2.06
C LYS A 37 14.51 -7.48 3.03
N SER A 38 15.80 -7.82 2.92
CA SER A 38 16.87 -7.25 3.76
C SER A 38 17.14 -5.76 3.53
N LYS A 39 16.71 -5.20 2.41
CA LYS A 39 16.88 -3.78 2.06
C LYS A 39 15.62 -2.94 2.30
N VAL A 40 14.49 -3.58 2.58
CA VAL A 40 13.24 -2.87 2.88
C VAL A 40 13.34 -2.27 4.27
N SER A 41 13.31 -0.93 4.34
CA SER A 41 13.29 -0.24 5.63
C SER A 41 11.99 -0.51 6.39
N VAL A 42 12.08 -0.62 7.71
CA VAL A 42 10.91 -0.74 8.61
C VAL A 42 9.92 0.40 8.38
N ARG A 43 10.41 1.61 8.06
CA ARG A 43 9.58 2.77 7.76
C ARG A 43 8.65 2.51 6.56
N ILE A 44 9.20 2.09 5.42
CA ILE A 44 8.41 1.76 4.23
C ILE A 44 7.47 0.58 4.53
N MET A 45 7.94 -0.43 5.27
CA MET A 45 7.08 -1.56 5.65
C MET A 45 5.84 -1.11 6.44
N ARG A 46 6.01 -0.21 7.42
CA ARG A 46 4.89 0.36 8.20
C ARG A 46 3.93 1.17 7.33
N HIS A 47 4.46 1.92 6.38
CA HIS A 47 3.69 2.71 5.41
C HIS A 47 2.78 1.80 4.57
N GLU A 48 3.35 0.81 3.89
CA GLU A 48 2.58 -0.11 3.03
C GLU A 48 1.60 -0.98 3.83
N LEU A 49 1.95 -1.37 5.06
CA LEU A 49 1.02 -2.06 5.95
C LEU A 49 -0.18 -1.21 6.36
N ALA A 50 -0.03 0.11 6.43
CA ALA A 50 -1.17 1.00 6.67
C ALA A 50 -2.16 0.92 5.50
N HIS A 51 -1.68 0.85 4.25
CA HIS A 51 -2.52 0.65 3.07
C HIS A 51 -3.26 -0.69 3.09
N VAL A 52 -2.59 -1.78 3.50
CA VAL A 52 -3.25 -3.08 3.67
C VAL A 52 -4.36 -3.00 4.72
N ARG A 53 -4.13 -2.33 5.86
CA ARG A 53 -5.15 -2.15 6.91
C ARG A 53 -6.31 -1.29 6.42
N GLN A 54 -6.03 -0.22 5.70
CA GLN A 54 -7.05 0.62 5.07
C GLN A 54 -7.92 -0.24 4.15
N TYR A 55 -7.31 -1.03 3.27
CA TYR A 55 -8.02 -1.94 2.37
C TYR A 55 -8.90 -2.96 3.12
N GLU A 56 -8.40 -3.59 4.20
CA GLU A 56 -9.21 -4.52 5.00
C GLU A 56 -10.40 -3.83 5.67
N ARG A 57 -10.26 -2.58 6.13
CA ARG A 57 -11.40 -1.81 6.65
C ARG A 57 -12.47 -1.64 5.58
N TYR A 58 -12.10 -1.23 4.37
CA TYR A 58 -13.06 -1.06 3.26
C TYR A 58 -13.67 -2.38 2.79
N ARG A 59 -12.92 -3.48 2.84
CA ARG A 59 -13.42 -4.83 2.51
C ARG A 59 -14.47 -5.31 3.51
N LEU A 60 -14.36 -4.96 4.79
CA LEU A 60 -15.38 -5.31 5.80
C LEU A 60 -16.72 -4.60 5.57
N PHE A 61 -16.71 -3.44 4.90
CA PHE A 61 -17.91 -2.66 4.59
C PHE A 61 -18.48 -2.92 3.17
N GLY A 62 -17.92 -3.84 2.40
CA GLY A 62 -18.30 -4.06 1.00
C GLY A 62 -18.23 -5.52 0.54
N ILE A 63 -19.13 -5.88 -0.36
CA ILE A 63 -19.19 -7.19 -1.02
C ILE A 63 -17.86 -7.42 -1.76
N GLY A 64 -17.04 -8.37 -1.27
CA GLY A 64 -15.57 -8.44 -1.48
C GLY A 64 -15.00 -8.59 -2.89
N TRP A 65 -15.84 -8.62 -3.93
CA TRP A 65 -15.46 -8.67 -5.34
C TRP A 65 -15.59 -7.29 -6.04
N ILE A 66 -16.32 -6.34 -5.44
CA ILE A 66 -16.45 -4.95 -5.91
C ILE A 66 -15.44 -4.02 -5.21
N SER A 67 -14.94 -4.41 -4.03
CA SER A 67 -14.04 -3.59 -3.21
C SER A 67 -12.66 -3.37 -3.82
N ILE A 68 -12.16 -4.30 -4.63
CA ILE A 68 -10.85 -4.19 -5.31
C ILE A 68 -10.86 -3.09 -6.38
N PRO A 69 -11.75 -3.12 -7.39
CA PRO A 69 -11.82 -2.06 -8.39
C PRO A 69 -12.27 -0.73 -7.79
N LEU A 70 -13.12 -0.73 -6.75
CA LEU A 70 -13.55 0.51 -6.09
C LEU A 70 -12.42 1.18 -5.29
N PHE A 71 -11.63 0.42 -4.53
CA PHE A 71 -10.47 0.96 -3.82
C PHE A 71 -9.46 1.53 -4.82
N PHE A 72 -9.17 0.79 -5.90
CA PHE A 72 -8.28 1.28 -6.95
C PHE A 72 -8.84 2.52 -7.67
N ALA A 73 -10.14 2.56 -7.98
CA ALA A 73 -10.79 3.72 -8.60
C ALA A 73 -10.84 4.95 -7.68
N VAL A 74 -11.07 4.76 -6.37
CA VAL A 74 -11.03 5.85 -5.38
C VAL A 74 -9.61 6.35 -5.19
N TYR A 75 -8.64 5.46 -5.12
CA TYR A 75 -7.22 5.79 -4.99
C TYR A 75 -6.69 6.56 -6.21
N VAL A 76 -6.94 6.04 -7.42
CA VAL A 76 -6.60 6.71 -8.68
C VAL A 76 -7.39 8.01 -8.85
N GLY A 77 -8.67 8.03 -8.46
CA GLY A 77 -9.50 9.23 -8.49
C GLY A 77 -9.00 10.33 -7.55
N GLN A 78 -8.54 9.99 -6.35
CA GLN A 78 -7.92 10.93 -5.42
C GLN A 78 -6.56 11.42 -5.93
N TRP A 79 -5.76 10.54 -6.54
CA TRP A 79 -4.49 10.92 -7.17
C TRP A 79 -4.67 11.89 -8.35
N VAL A 80 -5.68 11.66 -9.19
CA VAL A 80 -6.05 12.57 -10.28
C VAL A 80 -6.59 13.89 -9.75
N LYS A 81 -7.49 13.87 -8.75
CA LYS A 81 -8.05 15.08 -8.13
C LYS A 81 -6.99 15.92 -7.41
N ALA A 82 -5.96 15.29 -6.84
CA ALA A 82 -4.82 15.97 -6.24
C ALA A 82 -3.86 16.57 -7.30
N GLY A 83 -4.19 16.50 -8.60
CA GLY A 83 -3.33 16.99 -9.66
C GLY A 83 -2.02 16.21 -9.75
N PHE A 84 -2.08 14.89 -9.55
CA PHE A 84 -0.93 13.99 -9.45
C PHE A 84 -0.01 14.26 -8.24
N ARG A 85 -0.45 15.09 -7.28
CA ARG A 85 0.28 15.36 -6.03
C ARG A 85 -0.11 14.35 -4.96
N TYR A 86 0.57 13.22 -5.02
CA TYR A 86 0.43 12.07 -4.13
C TYR A 86 0.40 12.43 -2.63
N SER A 87 1.16 13.44 -2.19
CA SER A 87 1.29 13.85 -0.78
C SER A 87 0.07 14.49 -0.12
N GLN A 88 -1.03 14.70 -0.85
CA GLN A 88 -2.23 15.39 -0.35
C GLN A 88 -3.46 14.47 -0.22
N ILE A 89 -3.27 13.16 -0.39
CA ILE A 89 -4.34 12.16 -0.31
C ILE A 89 -4.48 11.70 1.15
N GLU A 90 -5.71 11.53 1.66
CA GLU A 90 -5.98 11.13 3.06
C GLU A 90 -5.30 9.80 3.42
N PHE A 91 -5.27 8.86 2.47
CA PHE A 91 -4.56 7.58 2.61
C PHE A 91 -3.07 7.76 2.92
N GLU A 92 -2.43 8.74 2.28
CA GLU A 92 -1.01 9.06 2.46
C GLU A 92 -0.72 9.76 3.77
N PHE A 93 -1.67 10.56 4.30
CA PHE A 93 -1.54 11.15 5.62
C PHE A 93 -1.52 10.09 6.72
N GLU A 94 -2.43 9.11 6.67
CA GLU A 94 -2.46 8.01 7.64
C GLU A 94 -1.22 7.10 7.50
N ALA A 95 -0.78 6.80 6.27
CA ALA A 95 0.43 6.01 6.05
C ALA A 95 1.69 6.73 6.57
N ARG A 96 1.82 8.04 6.35
CA ARG A 96 2.91 8.86 6.91
C ARG A 96 2.83 9.05 8.42
N ALA A 97 1.64 9.00 9.01
CA ALA A 97 1.48 8.99 10.46
C ALA A 97 2.01 7.67 11.05
N ALA A 98 1.75 6.54 10.38
CA ALA A 98 2.26 5.23 10.78
C ALA A 98 3.80 5.13 10.71
N GLU A 99 4.46 5.90 9.84
CA GLU A 99 5.93 6.00 9.80
C GLU A 99 6.55 6.56 11.08
N LYS A 100 5.82 7.43 11.80
CA LYS A 100 6.34 8.19 12.96
C LYS A 100 6.22 7.46 14.29
N ILE A 101 5.48 6.36 14.34
CA ILE A 101 5.35 5.54 15.56
C ILE A 101 6.72 4.91 15.83
N LYS A 102 7.37 5.23 16.95
CA LYS A 102 8.68 4.66 17.32
C LYS A 102 8.54 3.18 17.65
#